data_AF-A0AAW0Y6B2-F1
#
_entry.id   AF-A0AAW0Y6B2-F1
#
_cell.length_a   1.000
_cell.length_b   1.000
_cell.length_c   1.000
_cell.angle_alpha   90.00
_cell.angle_beta   90.00
_cell.angle_gamma   90.00
#
_symmetry.space_group_name_H-M   'P 1'
#
loop_
_entity.id
_entity.type
_entity.pdbx_description
1 polymer ?
#
loop_
_entity_poly.entity_id
_entity_poly.type
_entity_poly.pdbx_seq_one_letter_code
_entity_poly.pdbx_strand_id
1 'polypeptide(L)'
;MERNINFKSMDSEREKFRTYIEKSGVMSALTDALVHLYEETERPPDALQYIKSTLGTRSADGDRIRMFEEKVKEMQNTIESQKATIEAQQSEIAYLKECLTQAQANKLPPEDATQA
;
A
#
# COMPACT_ATOMS: atom_id res chain seq x y z
N MET A 1 52.70 -30.61 19.68
CA MET A 1 52.06 -29.44 19.04
C MET A 1 50.67 -29.30 19.63
N GLU A 2 50.54 -28.48 20.66
CA GLU A 2 49.24 -28.16 21.24
C GLU A 2 48.50 -27.25 20.27
N ARG A 3 47.39 -27.74 19.72
CA ARG A 3 46.45 -26.91 18.97
C ARG A 3 45.81 -25.95 19.96
N ASN A 4 46.39 -24.77 20.10
CA ASN A 4 45.74 -23.64 20.75
C ASN A 4 44.59 -23.18 19.83
N ILE A 5 43.46 -23.89 19.90
CA ILE A 5 42.23 -23.48 19.23
C ILE A 5 41.85 -22.16 19.91
N ASN A 6 41.97 -21.07 19.16
CA ASN A 6 41.72 -19.70 19.61
C ASN A 6 40.21 -19.51 19.86
N PHE A 7 39.73 -20.12 20.94
CA PHE A 7 38.33 -20.19 21.35
C PHE A 7 37.73 -18.79 21.50
N LYS A 8 38.53 -17.86 22.03
CA LYS A 8 38.15 -16.45 22.22
C LYS A 8 37.92 -15.70 20.90
N SER A 9 38.65 -16.05 19.84
CA SER A 9 38.43 -15.49 18.50
C SER A 9 37.24 -16.16 17.79
N MET A 10 37.01 -17.45 18.02
CA MET A 10 35.85 -18.16 17.46
C MET A 10 34.54 -17.68 18.08
N ASP A 11 34.52 -17.43 19.39
CA ASP A 11 33.36 -16.86 20.09
C ASP A 11 33.03 -15.44 19.61
N SER A 12 34.05 -14.63 19.28
CA SER A 12 33.86 -13.29 18.72
C SER A 12 33.21 -13.32 17.33
N GLU A 13 33.66 -14.20 16.44
CA GLU A 13 33.06 -14.35 15.11
C GLU A 13 31.64 -14.94 15.19
N ARG A 14 31.40 -15.87 16.12
CA ARG A 14 30.07 -16.42 16.37
C ARG A 14 29.08 -15.36 16.86
N GLU A 15 29.50 -14.48 17.76
CA GLU A 15 28.65 -13.42 18.29
C GLU A 15 28.34 -12.34 17.23
N LYS A 16 29.32 -12.00 16.37
CA LYS A 16 29.09 -11.13 15.21
C LYS A 16 28.05 -11.73 14.26
N PHE A 17 28.15 -13.03 13.99
CA PHE A 17 27.18 -13.72 13.14
C PHE A 17 25.78 -13.76 13.78
N ARG A 18 25.69 -14.03 15.09
CA ARG A 18 24.42 -13.97 15.83
C ARG A 18 23.78 -12.58 15.73
N THR A 19 24.56 -11.54 16.03
CA THR A 19 24.11 -10.15 15.94
C THR A 19 23.66 -9.78 14.53
N TYR A 20 24.34 -10.29 13.50
CA TYR A 20 23.99 -10.06 12.10
C TYR A 20 22.63 -10.69 11.74
N ILE A 21 22.40 -11.96 12.11
CA ILE A 21 21.13 -12.65 11.85
C ILE A 21 19.98 -11.99 12.63
N GLU A 22 20.24 -11.55 13.87
CA GLU A 22 19.26 -10.80 14.66
C GLU A 22 18.93 -9.45 14.03
N LYS A 23 19.93 -8.64 13.66
CA LYS A 23 19.72 -7.32 13.04
C LYS A 23 19.09 -7.38 11.65
N SER A 24 19.37 -8.44 10.88
CA SER A 24 18.76 -8.64 9.55
C SER A 24 17.34 -9.20 9.62
N GLY A 25 16.84 -9.54 10.82
CA GLY A 25 15.49 -10.05 11.01
C GLY A 25 15.30 -11.52 10.62
N VAL A 26 16.38 -12.23 10.24
CA VAL A 26 16.32 -13.65 9.87
C VAL A 26 15.85 -14.53 11.04
N MET A 27 16.28 -14.22 12.28
CA MET A 27 15.79 -14.94 13.46
C MET A 27 14.28 -14.77 13.66
N SER A 28 13.76 -13.56 13.43
CA SER A 28 12.32 -13.28 13.55
C SER A 28 11.53 -14.04 12.49
N ALA A 29 11.96 -13.97 11.23
CA ALA A 29 11.29 -14.67 10.12
C ALA A 29 11.26 -16.18 10.32
N LEU A 30 12.36 -16.79 10.79
CA LEU A 30 12.39 -18.21 11.11
C LEU A 30 11.47 -18.57 12.28
N THR A 31 11.44 -17.73 13.33
CA THR A 31 10.57 -17.94 14.49
C THR A 31 9.11 -17.88 14.07
N ASP A 32 8.72 -16.86 13.31
CA ASP A 32 7.35 -16.69 12.84
C ASP A 32 6.93 -17.85 11.92
N ALA A 33 7.79 -18.30 11.00
CA ALA A 33 7.48 -19.44 10.15
C ALA A 33 7.21 -20.72 10.95
N LEU A 34 7.95 -20.93 12.05
CA LEU A 34 7.73 -22.06 12.96
C LEU A 34 6.46 -21.90 13.81
N VAL A 35 6.14 -20.68 14.25
CA VAL A 35 4.88 -20.39 14.96
C VAL A 35 3.68 -20.66 14.07
N HIS A 36 3.68 -20.17 12.82
CA HIS A 36 2.57 -20.44 11.88
C HIS A 36 2.43 -21.94 11.61
N LEU A 37 3.54 -22.67 11.42
CA LEU A 37 3.49 -24.12 11.25
C LEU A 37 2.95 -24.84 12.51
N TYR A 38 3.19 -24.29 13.70
CA TYR A 38 2.65 -24.80 14.95
C TYR A 38 1.16 -24.50 15.12
N GLU A 39 0.70 -23.31 14.70
CA GLU A 39 -0.70 -22.87 14.77
C GLU A 39 -1.58 -23.49 13.68
N GLU A 40 -1.00 -23.99 12.59
CA GLU A 40 -1.73 -24.61 11.49
C GLU A 40 -2.48 -25.87 11.96
N THR A 41 -3.81 -25.81 11.90
CA THR A 41 -4.70 -26.89 12.37
C THR A 41 -4.61 -28.14 11.49
N GLU A 42 -4.39 -27.96 10.18
CA GLU A 42 -4.09 -29.04 9.24
C GLU A 42 -2.59 -29.09 8.98
N ARG A 43 -1.88 -30.00 9.66
CA ARG A 43 -0.44 -30.14 9.45
C ARG A 43 -0.14 -30.45 7.98
N PRO A 44 0.60 -29.57 7.29
CA PRO A 44 0.92 -29.81 5.89
C PRO A 44 1.74 -31.10 5.79
N PRO A 45 1.47 -31.95 4.77
CA PRO A 45 2.20 -33.20 4.58
C PRO A 45 3.70 -32.98 4.32
N ASP A 46 4.07 -31.80 3.82
CA ASP A 46 5.45 -31.35 3.66
C ASP A 46 5.69 -30.03 4.42
N ALA A 47 6.12 -30.14 5.67
CA ALA A 47 6.45 -29.01 6.52
C ALA A 47 7.60 -28.15 5.98
N LEU A 48 8.55 -28.74 5.24
CA LEU A 48 9.69 -28.01 4.68
C LEU A 48 9.25 -27.11 3.53
N GLN A 49 8.36 -27.60 2.66
CA GLN A 49 7.77 -26.78 1.60
C GLN A 49 6.92 -25.64 2.17
N TYR A 50 6.14 -25.92 3.22
CA TYR A 50 5.38 -24.88 3.90
C TYR A 50 6.29 -23.77 4.44
N ILE A 51 7.32 -24.11 5.21
CA ILE A 51 8.27 -23.12 5.74
C ILE A 51 8.95 -22.32 4.62
N LYS A 52 9.37 -22.98 3.53
CA LYS A 52 9.96 -22.29 2.36
C LYS A 52 8.99 -21.28 1.74
N SER A 53 7.73 -21.66 1.58
CA SER A 53 6.70 -20.76 1.07
C SER A 53 6.48 -19.58 2.03
N THR A 54 6.32 -19.85 3.33
CA THR A 54 6.07 -18.82 4.35
C THR A 54 7.22 -17.81 4.43
N LEU A 55 8.47 -18.26 4.36
CA LEU A 55 9.65 -17.39 4.32
C LEU A 55 9.76 -16.63 2.98
N GLY A 56 9.37 -17.24 1.86
CA GLY A 56 9.35 -16.59 0.55
C GLY A 56 8.31 -15.48 0.47
N THR A 57 7.11 -15.71 1.00
CA THR A 57 6.01 -14.73 1.01
C THR A 57 6.25 -13.59 2.00
N ARG A 58 6.93 -13.86 3.13
CA ARG A 58 7.32 -12.86 4.15
C ARG A 58 8.78 -12.44 4.08
N SER A 59 9.42 -12.53 2.91
CA SER A 59 10.60 -11.69 2.67
C SER A 59 10.18 -10.24 2.93
N ALA A 60 11.05 -9.35 3.43
CA ALA A 60 10.71 -7.95 3.77
C ALA A 60 9.95 -7.17 2.67
N ASP A 61 9.97 -7.70 1.45
CA ASP A 61 9.17 -7.28 0.31
C ASP A 61 7.66 -7.53 0.48
N GLY A 62 7.20 -8.59 1.16
CA GLY A 62 5.78 -8.90 1.34
C GLY A 62 5.02 -7.86 2.17
N ASP A 63 5.58 -7.43 3.30
CA ASP A 63 4.99 -6.35 4.12
C ASP A 63 5.06 -5.00 3.39
N ARG A 64 6.14 -4.75 2.63
CA ARG A 64 6.25 -3.57 1.77
C ARG A 64 5.23 -3.59 0.65
N ILE A 65 5.04 -4.73 -0.02
CA ILE A 65 4.05 -4.92 -1.08
C ILE A 65 2.66 -4.68 -0.52
N ARG A 66 2.32 -5.26 0.64
CA ARG A 66 1.04 -5.03 1.29
C ARG A 66 0.81 -3.56 1.63
N MET A 67 1.82 -2.88 2.18
CA MET A 67 1.74 -1.44 2.45
C MET A 67 1.54 -0.62 1.17
N PHE A 68 2.22 -0.99 0.07
CA PHE A 68 2.03 -0.36 -1.23
C PHE A 68 0.65 -0.63 -1.81
N GLU A 69 0.10 -1.85 -1.67
CA GLU A 69 -1.25 -2.20 -2.08
C GLU A 69 -2.30 -1.39 -1.33
N GLU A 70 -2.16 -1.23 -0.01
CA GLU A 70 -3.04 -0.39 0.81
C GLU A 70 -2.96 1.09 0.37
N LYS A 71 -1.75 1.60 0.12
CA LYS A 71 -1.53 2.97 -0.41
C LYS A 71 -2.18 3.17 -1.77
N VAL A 72 -2.03 2.20 -2.68
CA VAL A 72 -2.63 2.23 -4.02
C VAL A 72 -4.16 2.27 -3.92
N LYS A 73 -4.74 1.44 -3.04
CA LYS A 73 -6.18 1.41 -2.81
C LYS A 73 -6.70 2.75 -2.25
N GLU A 74 -5.99 3.35 -1.29
CA GLU A 74 -6.33 4.66 -0.74
C GLU A 74 -6.28 5.77 -1.81
N MET A 75 -5.23 5.77 -2.63
CA MET A 75 -5.09 6.72 -3.73
C MET A 75 -6.19 6.54 -4.79
N GLN A 76 -6.55 5.31 -5.13
CA GLN A 76 -7.66 5.01 -6.05
C GLN A 76 -8.98 5.56 -5.51
N ASN A 77 -9.30 5.31 -4.23
CA ASN A 77 -10.51 5.84 -3.60
C ASN A 77 -10.53 7.38 -3.60
N THR A 78 -9.38 8.01 -3.37
CA THR A 78 -9.25 9.47 -3.41
C THR A 78 -9.51 10.01 -4.82
N ILE A 79 -8.92 9.38 -5.85
CA ILE A 79 -9.14 9.74 -7.25
C ILE A 79 -10.62 9.59 -7.62
N GLU A 80 -11.27 8.51 -7.20
CA GLU A 80 -12.70 8.27 -7.46
C GLU A 80 -13.57 9.38 -6.83
N SER A 81 -13.30 9.72 -5.56
CA SER A 81 -14.01 10.80 -4.85
C SER A 81 -13.77 12.18 -5.48
N GLN A 82 -12.54 12.46 -5.91
CA GLN A 82 -12.21 13.71 -6.57
C GLN A 82 -12.90 13.82 -7.94
N LYS A 83 -12.95 12.74 -8.72
CA LYS A 83 -13.68 12.69 -9.99
C LYS A 83 -15.17 12.98 -9.79
N ALA A 84 -15.81 12.34 -8.81
CA ALA A 84 -17.22 12.58 -8.50
C ALA A 84 -17.48 14.06 -8.12
N THR A 85 -16.57 14.67 -7.36
CA THR A 85 -16.67 16.09 -7.02
C THR A 85 -16.54 16.99 -8.25
N ILE A 86 -15.60 16.68 -9.14
CA ILE A 86 -15.41 17.43 -10.39
C ILE A 86 -16.66 17.33 -11.27
N GLU A 87 -17.26 16.15 -11.42
CA GLU A 87 -18.49 15.95 -12.21
C GLU A 87 -19.68 16.72 -11.62
N ALA A 88 -19.82 16.74 -10.29
CA ALA A 88 -20.85 17.54 -9.62
C ALA A 88 -20.64 19.05 -9.86
N GLN A 89 -19.41 19.54 -9.71
CA GLN A 89 -19.07 20.95 -9.96
C GLN A 89 -19.29 21.33 -11.44
N GLN A 90 -18.95 20.45 -12.38
CA GLN A 90 -19.20 20.68 -13.80
C GLN A 90 -20.69 20.78 -14.11
N SER A 91 -21.52 19.93 -13.48
CA SER A 91 -22.98 19.96 -13.61
C SER A 91 -23.56 21.27 -13.07
N GLU A 92 -23.07 21.74 -11.92
CA GLU A 92 -23.50 23.01 -11.33
C GLU A 92 -23.07 24.21 -12.17
N ILE A 93 -21.82 24.22 -12.68
CA ILE A 93 -21.36 25.24 -13.63
C ILE A 93 -22.23 25.26 -14.89
N ALA A 94 -22.60 24.09 -15.43
CA ALA A 94 -23.47 24.00 -16.60
C ALA A 94 -24.86 24.59 -16.32
N TYR A 95 -25.46 24.24 -15.17
CA TYR A 95 -26.74 24.78 -14.74
C TYR A 95 -26.71 26.30 -14.57
N LEU A 96 -25.70 26.83 -13.87
CA LEU A 96 -25.56 28.27 -13.65
C LEU A 96 -25.34 29.05 -14.95
N LYS A 97 -24.58 28.48 -15.90
CA LYS A 97 -24.41 29.06 -17.24
C LYS A 97 -25.74 29.13 -18.00
N GLU A 98 -26.53 28.06 -17.97
CA GLU A 98 -27.86 28.01 -18.60
C GLU A 98 -28.77 29.13 -18.04
N CYS A 99 -28.85 29.25 -16.71
CA CYS A 99 -29.63 30.31 -16.05
C CYS A 99 -29.15 31.73 -16.40
N LEU A 100 -27.83 31.95 -16.48
CA LEU A 100 -27.26 33.24 -16.89
C LEU A 100 -27.66 33.61 -18.31
N THR A 101 -27.66 32.63 -19.22
CA THR A 101 -28.01 32.83 -20.63
C THR A 101 -29.49 33.21 -20.77
N GLN A 102 -30.37 32.54 -20.04
CA GLN A 102 -31.80 32.87 -20.00
C GLN A 102 -32.06 34.25 -19.39
N ALA A 103 -31.35 34.63 -18.32
CA ALA A 103 -31.46 35.94 -17.69
C ALA A 103 -30.93 37.08 -18.58
N GLN A 104 -29.91 36.82 -19.42
CA GLN A 104 -29.42 37.77 -20.42
C GLN A 104 -30.39 37.93 -21.60
N ALA A 105 -31.03 36.84 -22.05
CA ALA A 105 -32.04 36.89 -23.11
C ALA A 105 -33.28 37.70 -22.72
N ASN A 106 -33.69 37.66 -21.45
CA ASN A 106 -34.85 38.43 -20.95
C ASN A 106 -34.57 39.93 -20.69
N LYS A 107 -33.36 40.44 -20.95
CA LYS A 107 -33.00 41.86 -20.79
C LYS A 107 -32.99 42.67 -22.10
N LEU A 108 -33.28 42.08 -23.26
CA LEU A 108 -33.36 42.82 -24.52
C LEU A 108 -34.66 43.66 -24.53
N PRO A 109 -34.60 45.01 -24.58
CA PRO A 109 -35.79 45.84 -24.74
C PRO A 109 -36.40 45.61 -26.13
N PRO A 110 -37.72 45.81 -26.33
CA PRO A 110 -38.26 46.05 -27.66
C PRO A 110 -37.71 47.40 -28.14
N GLU A 111 -36.62 47.38 -28.89
CA GLU A 111 -36.14 48.53 -29.65
C GLU A 111 -37.08 48.74 -30.84
N ASP A 112 -37.64 49.94 -30.91
CA ASP A 112 -38.47 50.53 -31.97
C ASP A 112 -39.84 49.91 -32.31
N ALA A 113 -40.87 50.51 -31.69
CA ALA A 113 -42.09 50.89 -32.41
C ALA A 113 -42.19 52.43 -32.45
N THR A 114 -41.16 53.07 -33.03
CA THR A 114 -41.31 54.41 -33.60
C THR A 114 -41.87 54.24 -35.01
N GLN A 115 -43.18 54.38 -35.20
CA GLN A 115 -43.73 54.73 -36.52
C GLN A 115 -45.15 55.30 -36.41
N ALA A 116 -45.31 56.45 -37.10
CA ALA A 116 -46.49 57.28 -37.37
C ALA A 116 -46.88 58.31 -36.29
#